data_AF-A0A814ITQ2-F1
#
_entry.id   AF-A0A814ITQ2-F1
#
_cell.length_a   1.000
_cell.length_b   1.000
_cell.length_c   1.000
_cell.angle_alpha   90.00
_cell.angle_beta   90.00
_cell.angle_gamma   90.00
#
_symmetry.space_group_name_H-M   'P 1'
#
loop_
_entity.id
_entity.type
_entity.pdbx_description
1 polymer ?
#
loop_
_entity_poly.entity_id
_entity_poly.type
_entity_poly.pdbx_seq_one_letter_code
_entity_poly.pdbx_strand_id
1 'polypeptide(L)'
;MKSTMISALNLLTKLLLTGEIFPVQTKSQISNPTFLRCIFELIENHRDENELITILIKFLLSFNLRFDYPHENPILLTLVDINGEISCQELIERLILLFNRNIDPTEHKTTNSIIKFFGDLCDDQVITNNMFLSDSNRRLIIEIISRELSNRSCSDEMTTGYLSLLELLLRNQIIISETCTRIDELQTCFRFYLNSENCLDDNRFIINEIIRQHKCLSTNEI
;
A
#
# COMPACT_ATOMS: atom_id res chain seq x y z
N MET A 1 27.82 14.27 7.99
CA MET A 1 26.90 13.38 8.75
C MET A 1 25.70 12.95 7.90
N LYS A 2 24.88 13.89 7.40
CA LYS A 2 23.72 13.59 6.53
C LYS A 2 24.05 12.76 5.28
N SER A 3 25.10 13.14 4.54
CA SER A 3 25.55 12.39 3.35
C SER A 3 25.93 10.93 3.69
N THR A 4 26.63 10.70 4.80
CA THR A 4 27.00 9.34 5.26
C THR A 4 25.77 8.51 5.61
N MET A 5 24.79 9.11 6.28
CA MET A 5 23.53 8.45 6.62
C MET A 5 22.74 8.06 5.36
N ILE A 6 22.62 8.97 4.40
CA ILE A 6 22.00 8.74 3.09
C ILE A 6 22.67 7.57 2.36
N SER A 7 24.01 7.54 2.32
CA SER A 7 24.75 6.43 1.70
C SER A 7 24.53 5.10 2.42
N ALA A 8 24.50 5.11 3.76
CA ALA A 8 24.26 3.91 4.55
C ALA A 8 22.85 3.35 4.34
N LEU A 9 21.82 4.21 4.37
CA LEU A 9 20.45 3.80 4.10
C LEU A 9 20.29 3.24 2.68
N ASN A 10 20.89 3.87 1.69
CA ASN A 10 20.88 3.35 0.32
C ASN A 10 21.53 1.96 0.21
N LEU A 11 22.64 1.74 0.91
CA LEU A 11 23.28 0.42 0.94
C LEU A 11 22.38 -0.62 1.62
N LEU A 12 21.78 -0.30 2.76
CA LEU A 12 20.84 -1.18 3.46
C LEU A 12 19.62 -1.51 2.60
N THR A 13 19.03 -0.51 1.94
CA THR A 13 17.91 -0.71 0.99
C THR A 13 18.31 -1.64 -0.15
N LYS A 14 19.50 -1.49 -0.73
CA LYS A 14 19.98 -2.41 -1.77
C LYS A 14 20.14 -3.83 -1.25
N LEU A 15 20.70 -4.01 -0.06
CA LEU A 15 20.84 -5.32 0.58
C LEU A 15 19.48 -5.96 0.92
N LEU A 16 18.48 -5.17 1.30
CA LEU A 16 17.14 -5.68 1.54
C LEU A 16 16.51 -6.27 0.28
N LEU A 17 16.78 -5.65 -0.87
CA LEU A 17 16.28 -6.06 -2.18
C LEU A 17 17.04 -7.24 -2.80
N THR A 18 18.22 -7.65 -2.28
CA THR A 18 18.92 -8.83 -2.81
C THR A 18 18.24 -10.15 -2.42
N GLY A 19 17.32 -10.13 -1.47
CA GLY A 19 16.69 -11.34 -0.95
C GLY A 19 17.56 -12.10 0.07
N GLU A 20 18.79 -11.66 0.32
CA GLU A 20 19.76 -12.33 1.20
C GLU A 20 19.32 -12.36 2.67
N ILE A 21 19.73 -13.40 3.38
CA ILE A 21 19.47 -13.57 4.81
C ILE A 21 20.48 -12.72 5.57
N PHE A 22 20.00 -11.74 6.33
CA PHE A 22 20.86 -10.98 7.23
C PHE A 22 21.32 -11.82 8.43
N PRO A 23 22.54 -11.59 8.94
CA PRO A 23 22.92 -12.06 10.26
C PRO A 23 21.88 -11.65 11.31
N VAL A 24 21.61 -12.53 12.28
CA VAL A 24 20.58 -12.32 13.32
C VAL A 24 20.75 -10.97 14.03
N GLN A 25 22.01 -10.58 14.29
CA GLN A 25 22.35 -9.30 14.90
C GLN A 25 21.88 -8.11 14.04
N THR A 26 22.20 -8.12 12.74
CA THR A 26 21.75 -7.07 11.81
C THR A 26 20.23 -7.03 11.72
N LYS A 27 19.57 -8.20 11.61
CA LYS A 27 18.10 -8.30 11.60
C LYS A 27 17.49 -7.70 12.88
N SER A 28 18.08 -7.96 14.04
CA SER A 28 17.60 -7.42 15.33
C SER A 28 17.73 -5.90 15.43
N GLN A 29 18.78 -5.31 14.83
CA GLN A 29 19.00 -3.86 14.85
C GLN A 29 18.04 -3.13 13.91
N ILE A 30 17.86 -3.62 12.68
CA ILE A 30 16.95 -2.99 11.72
C ILE A 30 15.46 -3.18 12.07
N SER A 31 15.14 -4.24 12.83
CA SER A 31 13.79 -4.50 13.35
C SER A 31 13.54 -3.82 14.70
N ASN A 32 14.50 -3.03 15.21
CA ASN A 32 14.38 -2.38 16.50
C ASN A 32 13.29 -1.28 16.44
N PRO A 33 12.27 -1.30 17.32
CA PRO A 33 11.20 -0.30 17.31
C PRO A 33 11.70 1.14 17.51
N THR A 34 12.75 1.35 18.30
CA THR A 34 13.36 2.68 18.50
C THR A 34 13.99 3.21 17.21
N PHE A 35 14.60 2.33 16.40
CA PHE A 35 15.16 2.71 15.10
C PHE A 35 14.05 3.07 14.11
N LEU A 36 13.00 2.25 14.03
CA LEU A 36 11.84 2.51 13.16
C LEU A 36 11.09 3.78 13.57
N ARG A 37 10.91 4.02 14.88
CA ARG A 37 10.38 5.28 15.42
C ARG A 37 11.18 6.49 14.95
N CYS A 38 12.51 6.41 15.03
CA CYS A 38 13.38 7.47 14.54
C CYS A 38 13.20 7.72 13.03
N ILE A 39 13.01 6.66 12.22
CA ILE A 39 12.71 6.82 10.80
C ILE A 39 11.39 7.57 10.59
N PHE A 40 10.32 7.21 11.31
CA PHE A 40 9.03 7.90 11.20
C PHE A 40 9.15 9.38 11.62
N GLU A 41 9.83 9.65 12.74
CA GLU A 41 10.10 11.03 13.18
C GLU A 41 10.88 11.83 12.13
N LEU A 42 11.87 11.22 11.47
CA LEU A 42 12.63 11.89 10.41
C LEU A 42 11.76 12.22 9.19
N ILE A 43 10.88 11.30 8.78
CA ILE A 43 9.96 11.54 7.66
C ILE A 43 9.05 12.73 7.99
N GLU A 44 8.51 12.78 9.20
CA GLU A 44 7.47 13.74 9.56
C GLU A 44 8.03 15.13 9.89
N ASN A 45 9.23 15.20 10.46
CA ASN A 45 9.85 16.45 10.89
C ASN A 45 10.74 17.11 9.83
N HIS A 46 11.07 16.43 8.73
CA HIS A 46 12.01 16.94 7.71
C HIS A 46 11.37 17.04 6.32
N ARG A 47 10.13 17.56 6.26
CA ARG A 47 9.29 17.66 5.04
C ARG A 47 9.98 18.32 3.83
N ASP A 48 10.89 19.26 4.07
CA ASP A 48 11.65 19.96 3.02
C ASP A 48 12.80 19.11 2.43
N GLU A 49 13.19 18.01 3.08
CA GLU A 49 14.32 17.17 2.68
C GLU A 49 13.89 16.02 1.76
N ASN A 50 13.37 16.36 0.58
CA ASN A 50 12.81 15.40 -0.39
C ASN A 50 13.70 14.17 -0.67
N GLU A 51 15.01 14.37 -0.82
CA GLU A 51 15.96 13.27 -1.08
C GLU A 51 16.01 12.28 0.10
N LEU A 52 16.09 12.80 1.33
CA LEU A 52 16.14 11.96 2.53
C LEU A 52 14.83 11.18 2.70
N ILE A 53 13.69 11.87 2.59
CA ILE A 53 12.36 11.24 2.70
C ILE A 53 12.21 10.13 1.65
N THR A 54 12.61 10.39 0.41
CA THR A 54 12.54 9.39 -0.67
C THR A 54 13.33 8.13 -0.32
N ILE A 55 14.53 8.28 0.26
CA ILE A 55 15.37 7.15 0.66
C ILE A 55 14.77 6.40 1.86
N LEU A 56 14.24 7.12 2.85
CA LEU A 56 13.59 6.52 4.02
C LEU A 56 12.34 5.73 3.62
N ILE A 57 11.50 6.27 2.73
CA ILE A 57 10.33 5.56 2.21
C ILE A 57 10.77 4.33 1.41
N LYS A 58 11.77 4.46 0.53
CA LYS A 58 12.29 3.32 -0.23
C LYS A 58 12.83 2.22 0.70
N PHE A 59 13.52 2.61 1.78
CA PHE A 59 13.97 1.69 2.82
C PHE A 59 12.78 0.96 3.47
N LEU A 60 11.76 1.68 3.95
CA LEU A 60 10.57 1.10 4.57
C LEU A 60 9.89 0.11 3.62
N LEU A 61 9.67 0.50 2.36
CA LEU A 61 9.05 -0.37 1.35
C LEU A 61 9.89 -1.63 1.07
N SER A 62 11.20 -1.48 0.96
CA SER A 62 12.12 -2.61 0.74
C SER A 62 12.18 -3.53 1.95
N PHE A 63 12.11 -2.98 3.16
CA PHE A 63 12.06 -3.75 4.39
C PHE A 63 10.72 -4.48 4.54
N ASN A 64 9.62 -3.84 4.16
CA ASN A 64 8.28 -4.41 4.19
C ASN A 64 8.13 -5.65 3.30
N LEU A 65 8.79 -5.67 2.14
CA LEU A 65 8.80 -6.81 1.22
C LEU A 65 9.37 -8.09 1.85
N ARG A 66 10.06 -7.99 2.99
CA ARG A 66 10.67 -9.14 3.68
C ARG A 66 9.69 -9.97 4.51
N PHE A 67 8.47 -9.50 4.71
CA PHE A 67 7.49 -10.10 5.60
C PHE A 67 6.27 -10.56 4.82
N ASP A 68 5.92 -11.83 4.91
CA ASP A 68 4.72 -12.36 4.26
C ASP A 68 3.45 -12.03 5.07
N TYR A 69 3.60 -11.85 6.39
CA TYR A 69 2.50 -11.63 7.31
C TYR A 69 2.58 -10.26 8.00
N PRO A 70 1.51 -9.44 7.94
CA PRO A 70 1.47 -8.11 8.57
C PRO A 70 1.76 -8.13 10.08
N HIS A 71 1.24 -9.11 10.82
CA HIS A 71 1.41 -9.20 12.28
C HIS A 71 2.85 -9.54 12.73
N GLU A 72 3.71 -10.00 11.82
CA GLU A 72 5.13 -10.25 12.08
C GLU A 72 6.02 -9.06 11.66
N ASN A 73 5.42 -8.03 11.07
CA ASN A 73 6.14 -6.93 10.45
C ASN A 73 6.50 -5.84 11.48
N PRO A 74 7.79 -5.62 11.79
CA PRO A 74 8.21 -4.63 12.77
C PRO A 74 7.79 -3.20 12.42
N ILE A 75 7.62 -2.87 11.13
CA ILE A 75 7.15 -1.56 10.69
C ILE A 75 5.74 -1.32 11.22
N LEU A 76 4.83 -2.28 11.00
CA LEU A 76 3.43 -2.16 11.40
C LEU A 76 3.29 -2.18 12.93
N LEU A 77 4.00 -3.09 13.60
CA LEU A 77 4.01 -3.13 15.06
C LEU A 77 4.48 -1.80 15.65
N THR A 78 5.52 -1.19 15.08
CA THR A 78 5.99 0.13 15.52
C THR A 78 4.96 1.22 15.22
N LEU A 79 4.27 1.18 14.07
CA LEU A 79 3.18 2.13 13.75
C LEU A 79 2.04 2.04 14.77
N VAL A 80 1.65 0.84 15.18
CA VAL A 80 0.64 0.64 16.24
C VAL A 80 1.13 1.26 17.56
N ASP A 81 2.39 0.99 17.94
CA ASP A 81 2.96 1.46 19.20
C ASP A 81 3.04 3.00 19.28
N ILE A 82 3.36 3.69 18.18
CA ILE A 82 3.51 5.16 18.15
C ILE A 82 2.19 5.89 17.87
N ASN A 83 1.07 5.16 17.80
CA ASN A 83 -0.21 5.74 17.43
C ASN A 83 -0.66 6.85 18.39
N GLY A 84 -0.96 8.02 17.83
CA GLY A 84 -1.29 9.22 18.60
C GLY A 84 -0.08 9.97 19.19
N GLU A 85 1.13 9.40 19.16
CA GLU A 85 2.35 10.09 19.60
C GLU A 85 3.03 10.85 18.46
N ILE A 86 3.11 10.22 17.28
CA ILE A 86 3.79 10.76 16.09
C ILE A 86 2.77 10.85 14.95
N SER A 87 2.72 12.01 14.27
CA SER A 87 1.97 12.16 13.01
C SER A 87 2.48 11.13 12.00
N CYS A 88 1.63 10.60 11.12
CA CYS A 88 2.08 9.82 9.96
C CYS A 88 1.63 10.46 8.64
N GLN A 89 1.26 11.74 8.67
CA GLN A 89 0.69 12.44 7.54
C GLN A 89 1.66 12.52 6.34
N GLU A 90 2.91 12.93 6.57
CA GLU A 90 3.89 13.06 5.49
C GLU A 90 4.18 11.69 4.86
N LEU A 91 4.34 10.65 5.69
CA LEU A 91 4.50 9.28 5.21
C LEU A 91 3.34 8.87 4.29
N ILE A 92 2.10 9.04 4.74
CA ILE A 92 0.92 8.63 3.97
C ILE A 92 0.76 9.45 2.69
N GLU A 93 0.95 10.78 2.73
CA GLU A 93 0.86 11.64 1.55
C GLU A 93 1.89 11.24 0.48
N ARG A 94 3.12 10.92 0.89
CA ARG A 94 4.17 10.48 -0.02
C ARG A 94 3.90 9.11 -0.60
N LEU A 95 3.38 8.17 0.19
CA LEU A 95 2.97 6.86 -0.30
C LEU A 95 1.85 6.98 -1.33
N ILE A 96 0.82 7.81 -1.06
CA ILE A 96 -0.28 8.07 -2.01
C ILE A 96 0.26 8.75 -3.28
N LEU A 97 1.20 9.68 -3.17
CA LEU A 97 1.83 10.32 -4.33
C LEU A 97 2.57 9.30 -5.21
N LEU A 98 3.33 8.38 -4.61
CA LEU A 98 4.04 7.32 -5.34
C LEU A 98 3.04 6.36 -6.00
N PHE A 99 1.98 5.98 -5.28
CA PHE A 99 0.91 5.14 -5.80
C PHE A 99 0.20 5.78 -6.99
N ASN A 100 -0.15 7.07 -6.89
CA ASN A 100 -0.77 7.83 -7.97
C ASN A 100 0.12 7.91 -9.22
N ARG A 101 1.45 7.91 -9.03
CA ARG A 101 2.42 7.90 -10.14
C ARG A 101 2.65 6.52 -10.73
N ASN A 102 2.16 5.46 -10.09
CA ASN A 102 2.36 4.06 -10.49
C ASN A 102 3.87 3.74 -10.65
N ILE A 103 4.72 4.35 -9.81
CA ILE A 103 6.18 4.13 -9.78
C ILE A 103 6.52 3.40 -8.49
N ASP A 104 6.96 2.16 -8.60
CA ASP A 104 7.52 1.43 -7.47
C ASP A 104 8.99 1.86 -7.25
N PRO A 105 9.31 2.58 -6.15
CA PRO A 105 10.67 3.05 -5.90
C PRO A 105 11.66 1.91 -5.64
N THR A 106 11.18 0.71 -5.33
CA THR A 106 12.02 -0.47 -5.10
C THR A 106 12.38 -1.18 -6.39
N GLU A 107 11.62 -0.99 -7.47
CA GLU A 107 11.73 -1.71 -8.74
C GLU A 107 11.78 -3.24 -8.55
N HIS A 108 11.11 -3.74 -7.51
CA HIS A 108 11.07 -5.16 -7.22
C HIS A 108 10.30 -5.90 -8.31
N LYS A 109 10.88 -6.99 -8.82
CA LYS A 109 10.42 -7.60 -10.09
C LYS A 109 9.05 -8.28 -10.01
N THR A 110 8.71 -8.83 -8.85
CA THR A 110 7.55 -9.73 -8.71
C THR A 110 6.41 -9.16 -7.89
N THR A 111 6.66 -8.08 -7.13
CA THR A 111 5.69 -7.59 -6.14
C THR A 111 5.83 -6.10 -6.06
N ASN A 112 4.75 -5.39 -6.35
CA ASN A 112 4.73 -3.94 -6.19
C ASN A 112 4.76 -3.59 -4.70
N SER A 113 5.86 -2.95 -4.28
CA SER A 113 6.11 -2.67 -2.88
C SER A 113 5.05 -1.75 -2.25
N ILE A 114 4.49 -0.83 -3.02
CA ILE A 114 3.48 0.14 -2.56
C ILE A 114 2.14 -0.56 -2.35
N ILE A 115 1.69 -1.36 -3.32
CA ILE A 115 0.44 -2.14 -3.18
C ILE A 115 0.54 -3.07 -1.98
N LYS A 116 1.67 -3.78 -1.86
CA LYS A 116 1.93 -4.67 -0.73
C LYS A 116 1.92 -3.90 0.60
N PHE A 117 2.59 -2.75 0.67
CA PHE A 117 2.60 -1.90 1.87
C PHE A 117 1.20 -1.42 2.25
N PHE A 118 0.41 -0.94 1.29
CA PHE A 118 -0.98 -0.54 1.59
C PHE A 118 -1.85 -1.71 1.99
N GLY A 119 -1.69 -2.88 1.38
CA GLY A 119 -2.39 -4.10 1.78
C GLY A 119 -2.12 -4.44 3.24
N ASP A 120 -0.84 -4.44 3.64
CA ASP A 120 -0.42 -4.66 5.02
C ASP A 120 -0.99 -3.62 5.99
N LEU A 121 -0.96 -2.34 5.62
CA LEU A 121 -1.53 -1.26 6.44
C LEU A 121 -3.06 -1.43 6.61
N CYS A 122 -3.75 -1.92 5.57
CA CYS A 122 -5.20 -2.15 5.58
C CYS A 122 -5.62 -3.40 6.36
N ASP A 123 -4.69 -4.35 6.59
CA ASP A 123 -4.97 -5.58 7.34
C ASP A 123 -5.10 -5.30 8.85
N ASP A 124 -4.34 -4.34 9.37
CA ASP A 124 -4.43 -3.90 10.77
C ASP A 124 -5.46 -2.77 10.94
N GLN A 125 -6.56 -3.05 11.64
CA GLN A 125 -7.67 -2.09 11.84
C GLN A 125 -7.26 -0.83 12.61
N VAL A 126 -6.29 -0.92 13.52
CA VAL A 126 -5.83 0.24 14.32
C VAL A 126 -5.08 1.21 13.43
N ILE A 127 -4.13 0.70 12.64
CA ILE A 127 -3.40 1.51 11.65
C ILE A 127 -4.37 2.07 10.62
N THR A 128 -5.22 1.20 10.07
CA THR A 128 -6.21 1.52 9.05
C THR A 128 -7.09 2.70 9.46
N ASN A 129 -7.71 2.63 10.64
CA ASN A 129 -8.72 3.61 11.04
C ASN A 129 -8.12 4.90 11.63
N ASN A 130 -6.97 4.82 12.31
CA ASN A 130 -6.44 5.96 13.06
C ASN A 130 -5.33 6.72 12.32
N MET A 131 -4.57 6.05 11.44
CA MET A 131 -3.42 6.66 10.75
C MET A 131 -3.62 6.78 9.24
N PHE A 132 -4.19 5.75 8.61
CA PHE A 132 -4.15 5.59 7.16
C PHE A 132 -5.40 6.11 6.44
N LEU A 133 -6.58 5.78 6.95
CA LEU A 133 -7.86 6.02 6.25
C LEU A 133 -8.65 7.19 6.82
N SER A 134 -8.06 8.39 6.82
CA SER A 134 -8.92 9.57 6.73
C SER A 134 -9.83 9.41 5.50
N ASP A 135 -11.08 9.87 5.60
CA ASP A 135 -12.04 9.68 4.50
C ASP A 135 -11.54 10.27 3.18
N SER A 136 -10.75 11.34 3.24
CA SER A 136 -10.10 11.94 2.07
C SER A 136 -9.02 11.03 1.46
N ASN A 137 -8.14 10.45 2.27
CA ASN A 137 -7.07 9.57 1.80
C ASN A 137 -7.65 8.30 1.19
N ARG A 138 -8.64 7.69 1.86
CA ARG A 138 -9.32 6.49 1.36
C ARG A 138 -9.98 6.76 0.01
N ARG A 139 -10.73 7.86 -0.13
CA ARG A 139 -11.37 8.24 -1.40
C ARG A 139 -10.34 8.41 -2.51
N LEU A 140 -9.24 9.12 -2.23
CA LEU A 140 -8.18 9.34 -3.20
C LEU A 140 -7.54 8.02 -3.66
N ILE A 141 -7.29 7.09 -2.74
CA ILE A 141 -6.74 5.76 -3.07
C ILE A 141 -7.72 4.97 -3.93
N ILE A 142 -9.01 4.95 -3.58
CA ILE A 142 -10.05 4.30 -4.39
C ILE A 142 -10.10 4.94 -5.79
N GLU A 143 -10.05 6.27 -5.90
CA GLU A 143 -10.06 6.95 -7.21
C GLU A 143 -8.85 6.56 -8.08
N ILE A 144 -7.67 6.41 -7.48
CA ILE A 144 -6.46 5.92 -8.15
C ILE A 144 -6.67 4.47 -8.62
N ILE A 145 -7.17 3.60 -7.74
CA ILE A 145 -7.45 2.20 -8.08
C ILE A 145 -8.45 2.10 -9.24
N SER A 146 -9.58 2.81 -9.18
CA SER A 146 -10.58 2.82 -10.27
C SER A 146 -9.97 3.25 -11.61
N ARG A 147 -9.06 4.24 -11.59
CA ARG A 147 -8.33 4.69 -12.79
C ARG A 147 -7.43 3.59 -13.34
N GLU A 148 -6.65 2.96 -12.47
CA GLU A 148 -5.68 1.95 -12.87
C GLU A 148 -6.37 0.70 -13.40
N LEU A 149 -7.43 0.23 -12.75
CA LEU A 149 -8.23 -0.90 -13.23
C LEU A 149 -8.86 -0.59 -14.60
N SER A 150 -9.40 0.60 -14.82
CA SER A 150 -9.99 0.97 -16.11
C SER A 150 -8.98 0.96 -17.27
N ASN A 151 -7.69 1.16 -16.98
CA ASN A 151 -6.62 1.20 -17.99
C ASN A 151 -5.87 -0.13 -18.15
N ARG A 152 -6.13 -1.12 -17.28
CA ARG A 152 -5.38 -2.39 -17.24
C ARG A 152 -6.18 -3.55 -17.82
N SER A 153 -5.44 -4.56 -18.27
CA SER A 153 -6.01 -5.84 -18.69
C SER A 153 -6.41 -6.68 -17.48
N CYS A 154 -7.48 -7.47 -17.62
CA CYS A 154 -7.89 -8.47 -16.63
C CYS A 154 -6.90 -9.65 -16.52
N SER A 155 -5.92 -9.74 -17.42
CA SER A 155 -4.87 -10.73 -17.44
C SER A 155 -3.56 -10.29 -16.76
N ASP A 156 -3.48 -9.03 -16.30
CA ASP A 156 -2.29 -8.46 -15.66
C ASP A 156 -2.26 -8.83 -14.15
N GLU A 157 -1.13 -9.35 -13.66
CA GLU A 157 -0.94 -9.69 -12.24
C GLU A 157 -1.07 -8.46 -11.34
N MET A 158 -0.70 -7.28 -11.84
CA MET A 158 -0.89 -6.02 -11.10
C MET A 158 -2.37 -5.72 -10.86
N THR A 159 -3.27 -6.12 -11.78
CA THR A 159 -4.72 -5.98 -11.61
C THR A 159 -5.20 -6.74 -10.38
N THR A 160 -4.64 -7.93 -10.12
CA THR A 160 -4.94 -8.69 -8.90
C THR A 160 -4.54 -7.92 -7.65
N GLY A 161 -3.36 -7.29 -7.66
CA GLY A 161 -2.92 -6.43 -6.55
C GLY A 161 -3.85 -5.25 -6.28
N TYR A 162 -4.28 -4.55 -7.33
CA TYR A 162 -5.24 -3.44 -7.21
C TYR A 162 -6.61 -3.90 -6.71
N LEU A 163 -7.13 -5.03 -7.20
CA LEU A 163 -8.40 -5.60 -6.77
C LEU A 163 -8.36 -6.06 -5.31
N SER A 164 -7.28 -6.74 -4.89
CA SER A 164 -7.10 -7.14 -3.49
C SER A 164 -7.02 -5.95 -2.55
N LEU A 165 -6.30 -4.89 -2.93
CA LEU A 165 -6.26 -3.65 -2.14
C LEU A 165 -7.63 -2.98 -2.09
N LEU A 166 -8.38 -2.97 -3.20
CA LEU A 166 -9.74 -2.45 -3.24
C LEU A 166 -10.64 -3.23 -2.27
N GLU A 167 -10.62 -4.57 -2.28
CA GLU A 167 -11.40 -5.39 -1.36
C GLU A 167 -11.07 -5.06 0.10
N LEU A 168 -9.78 -4.95 0.45
CA LEU A 168 -9.34 -4.59 1.81
C LEU A 168 -9.85 -3.22 2.26
N LEU A 169 -9.77 -2.20 1.40
CA LEU A 169 -10.26 -0.85 1.68
C LEU A 169 -11.77 -0.80 1.89
N LEU A 170 -12.50 -1.74 1.26
CA LEU A 170 -13.95 -1.79 1.27
C LEU A 170 -14.53 -2.73 2.32
N ARG A 171 -13.75 -3.67 2.88
CA ARG A 171 -14.19 -4.73 3.80
C ARG A 171 -15.05 -4.27 4.99
N ASN A 172 -14.82 -3.06 5.50
CA ASN A 172 -15.58 -2.46 6.60
C ASN A 172 -16.40 -1.22 6.19
N GLN A 173 -16.45 -0.98 4.87
CA GLN A 173 -17.14 0.06 4.10
C GLN A 173 -18.61 -0.19 3.77
N ILE A 174 -19.53 0.74 4.03
CA ILE A 174 -20.71 0.83 3.14
C ILE A 174 -20.37 1.83 2.05
N ILE A 175 -20.12 1.35 0.83
CA ILE A 175 -20.05 2.22 -0.34
C ILE A 175 -21.47 2.63 -0.72
N ILE A 176 -21.70 3.93 -0.79
CA ILE A 176 -22.86 4.54 -1.43
C ILE A 176 -22.38 5.53 -2.50
N SER A 177 -23.25 5.84 -3.47
CA SER A 177 -22.95 6.78 -4.57
C SER A 177 -22.41 8.14 -4.12
N GLU A 178 -22.80 8.59 -2.92
CA GLU A 178 -22.32 9.84 -2.33
C GLU A 178 -20.89 9.75 -1.76
N THR A 179 -20.40 8.54 -1.50
CA THR A 179 -19.08 8.28 -0.89
C THR A 179 -18.01 7.86 -1.90
N CYS A 180 -18.40 7.37 -3.08
CA CYS A 180 -17.48 6.99 -4.14
C CYS A 180 -17.93 7.61 -5.48
N THR A 181 -17.15 8.57 -5.96
CA THR A 181 -17.38 9.34 -7.19
C THR A 181 -17.21 8.52 -8.48
N ARG A 182 -16.62 7.32 -8.40
CA ARG A 182 -16.25 6.48 -9.55
C ARG A 182 -16.90 5.10 -9.51
N ILE A 183 -18.06 4.96 -8.88
CA ILE A 183 -18.82 3.69 -8.85
C ILE A 183 -19.13 3.20 -10.26
N ASP A 184 -19.59 4.08 -11.15
CA ASP A 184 -19.98 3.69 -12.51
C ASP A 184 -18.79 3.15 -13.32
N GLU A 185 -17.60 3.74 -13.11
CA GLU A 185 -16.37 3.25 -13.74
C GLU A 185 -15.97 1.88 -13.21
N LEU A 186 -16.06 1.66 -11.89
CA LEU A 186 -15.80 0.35 -11.29
C LEU A 186 -16.79 -0.70 -11.78
N GLN A 187 -18.08 -0.38 -11.84
CA GLN A 187 -19.10 -1.28 -12.39
C GLN A 187 -18.80 -1.64 -13.86
N THR A 188 -18.43 -0.65 -14.67
CA THR A 188 -18.09 -0.85 -16.08
C THR A 188 -16.86 -1.76 -16.21
N CYS A 189 -15.82 -1.48 -15.42
CA CYS A 189 -14.60 -2.27 -15.37
C CYS A 189 -14.87 -3.72 -14.93
N PHE A 190 -15.62 -3.91 -13.85
CA PHE A 190 -16.00 -5.23 -13.34
C PHE A 190 -16.81 -6.03 -14.36
N ARG A 191 -17.75 -5.38 -15.05
CA ARG A 191 -18.53 -6.02 -16.13
C ARG A 191 -17.62 -6.47 -17.27
N PHE A 192 -16.67 -5.63 -17.69
CA PHE A 192 -15.71 -5.97 -18.72
C PHE A 192 -14.83 -7.17 -18.29
N TYR A 193 -14.33 -7.14 -17.06
CA TYR A 193 -13.49 -8.18 -16.49
C TYR A 193 -14.21 -9.52 -16.33
N LEU A 194 -15.44 -9.52 -15.81
CA LEU A 194 -16.26 -10.72 -15.65
C LEU A 194 -16.72 -11.33 -16.99
N ASN A 195 -16.77 -10.55 -18.07
CA ASN A 195 -17.13 -11.06 -19.41
C ASN A 195 -15.91 -11.42 -20.28
N SER A 196 -14.69 -11.01 -19.91
CA SER A 196 -13.48 -11.24 -20.71
C SER A 196 -12.93 -12.65 -20.52
N GLU A 197 -12.87 -13.48 -21.55
CA GLU A 197 -12.37 -14.87 -21.46
C GLU A 197 -10.95 -15.00 -20.92
N ASN A 198 -10.08 -14.01 -21.17
CA ASN A 198 -8.67 -14.01 -20.75
C ASN A 198 -8.44 -13.45 -19.34
N CYS A 199 -9.50 -13.21 -18.57
CA CYS A 199 -9.35 -12.73 -17.20
C CYS A 199 -8.83 -13.84 -16.27
N LEU A 200 -7.87 -13.50 -15.41
CA LEU A 200 -7.40 -14.39 -14.35
C LEU A 200 -8.55 -14.78 -13.42
N ASP A 201 -8.58 -16.05 -13.01
CA ASP A 201 -9.63 -16.57 -12.11
C ASP A 201 -9.66 -15.83 -10.77
N ASP A 202 -8.49 -15.49 -10.22
CA ASP A 202 -8.36 -14.72 -8.99
C ASP A 202 -9.02 -13.34 -9.10
N ASN A 203 -8.86 -12.66 -10.24
CA ASN A 203 -9.49 -11.36 -10.48
C ASN A 203 -11.02 -11.48 -10.47
N ARG A 204 -11.56 -12.52 -11.12
CA ARG A 204 -13.01 -12.78 -11.12
C ARG A 204 -13.51 -13.10 -9.71
N PHE A 205 -12.76 -13.91 -8.97
CA PHE A 205 -13.10 -14.28 -7.60
C PHE A 205 -13.18 -13.04 -6.71
N ILE A 206 -12.14 -12.19 -6.72
CA ILE A 206 -12.09 -10.97 -5.91
C ILE A 206 -13.23 -10.02 -6.29
N ILE A 207 -13.49 -9.81 -7.59
CA ILE A 207 -14.60 -8.96 -8.05
C ILE A 207 -15.95 -9.46 -7.54
N ASN A 208 -16.20 -10.77 -7.64
CA ASN A 208 -17.45 -11.36 -7.16
C ASN A 208 -17.60 -11.20 -5.64
N GLU A 209 -16.51 -11.33 -4.87
CA GLU A 209 -16.52 -11.07 -3.43
C GLU A 209 -16.81 -9.60 -3.11
N ILE A 210 -16.20 -8.65 -3.81
CA ILE A 210 -16.48 -7.22 -3.67
C ILE A 210 -17.97 -6.93 -3.96
N ILE A 211 -18.53 -7.47 -5.05
CA ILE A 211 -19.94 -7.28 -5.41
C ILE A 211 -20.87 -7.90 -4.36
N ARG A 212 -20.51 -9.08 -3.82
CA ARG A 212 -21.28 -9.76 -2.77
C ARG A 212 -21.36 -8.90 -1.51
N GLN A 213 -20.27 -8.22 -1.14
CA GLN A 213 -20.20 -7.34 0.02
C GLN A 213 -20.86 -5.97 -0.26
N HIS A 214 -20.74 -5.44 -1.48
CA HIS A 214 -21.23 -4.12 -1.87
C HIS A 214 -22.14 -4.18 -3.09
N LYS A 215 -23.44 -4.43 -2.86
CA LYS A 215 -24.44 -4.57 -3.93
C LYS A 215 -24.53 -3.38 -4.88
N CYS A 216 -24.12 -2.17 -4.46
CA CYS A 216 -24.06 -1.00 -5.32
C CYS A 216 -23.03 -1.12 -6.45
N LEU A 217 -22.06 -2.04 -6.36
CA LEU A 217 -21.09 -2.34 -7.41
C LEU A 217 -21.55 -3.46 -8.35
N SER A 218 -22.78 -3.96 -8.17
CA SER A 218 -23.37 -4.95 -9.06
C SER A 218 -23.36 -4.48 -10.50
N THR A 219 -23.01 -5.39 -11.41
CA THR A 219 -22.90 -5.11 -12.84
C THR A 219 -24.22 -5.28 -13.59
N ASN A 220 -25.30 -5.66 -12.91
CA ASN A 220 -26.60 -5.87 -13.54
C ASN A 220 -27.23 -4.55 -13.97
N GLU A 221 -27.60 -4.46 -15.24
CA GLU A 221 -28.56 -3.46 -15.72
C GLU A 221 -29.93 -3.75 -15.08
N ILE A 222 -30.65 -2.69 -14.72
CA ILE A 222 -32.11 -2.72 -14.66
C ILE A 222 -32.63 -2.93 -16.08
#